data_AF-A0A8H6PQY0-F1
#
_entry.id   AF-A0A8H6PQY0-F1
#
_cell.length_a   1.000
_cell.length_b   1.000
_cell.length_c   1.000
_cell.angle_alpha   90.00
_cell.angle_beta   90.00
_cell.angle_gamma   90.00
#
_symmetry.space_group_name_H-M   'P 1'
#
loop_
_entity.id
_entity.type
_entity.pdbx_description
1 polymer ?
#
loop_
_entity_poly.entity_id
_entity_poly.type
_entity_poly.pdbx_seq_one_letter_code
_entity_poly.pdbx_strand_id
1 'polypeptide(L)'
;MKTAPEPATIHDVDEDDNILLHSKRSATRVMKETAKSPPRTHSRINSRTQQKCIFGKSICRGPIENLVKEYSLNRDRPLTIFTRSQDQSRERNEIPGYRFRKVFFTDETEILNPDAIYDRGRYVRLTAFIAEREETHPDPRIYVEQRVYQGNREMIMIHELIFGDTVQVGIEYVFTACGDEDIHLGKRDLRLTIKSLQQDMFDEYMHACAKYYGYDRKDTVFVSQYSLSNGLTYTVRNPASGQASPYKVFLEADDLRTILDAKCKLRSAIGAVPGEGIELLKLRFPGYGEYTEDKTDNGDLDLRIDHFQPLSVRLMYGSALAVQGFDAFAFLFVSPIVIPNRDELAHPLTRFWMRVTGVSFFPYVLSTWLLRDHHIRRSKVGRIVGSCFAFYNASLAALYTWSALQENEYTIQPLWYAAGWRVVWATWAVWGLLAAP
;
A
#
# COMPACT_ATOMS: atom_id res chain seq x y z
N MET A 1 -54.14 27.90 -26.03
CA MET A 1 -52.83 27.25 -26.28
C MET A 1 -52.61 26.22 -25.19
N LYS A 2 -52.41 24.94 -25.53
CA LYS A 2 -51.99 23.92 -24.56
C LYS A 2 -50.47 23.77 -24.69
N THR A 3 -49.74 24.21 -23.68
CA THR A 3 -48.30 23.98 -23.54
C THR A 3 -48.03 22.48 -23.56
N ALA A 4 -47.01 22.06 -24.31
CA ALA A 4 -46.56 20.68 -24.27
C ALA A 4 -46.04 20.39 -22.85
N PRO A 5 -46.45 19.29 -22.20
CA PRO A 5 -45.97 18.97 -20.87
C PRO A 5 -44.48 18.63 -20.92
N GLU A 6 -43.68 19.30 -20.08
CA GLU A 6 -42.26 19.00 -19.89
C GLU A 6 -42.08 17.68 -19.10
N PRO A 7 -40.98 16.93 -19.34
CA PRO A 7 -40.68 15.73 -18.58
C PRO A 7 -40.45 16.05 -17.09
N ALA A 8 -41.09 15.28 -16.22
CA ALA A 8 -40.89 15.41 -14.78
C ALA A 8 -39.47 14.95 -14.44
N THR A 9 -38.66 15.88 -13.91
CA THR A 9 -37.30 15.60 -13.42
C THR A 9 -37.34 15.63 -11.90
N ILE A 10 -36.86 14.56 -11.26
CA ILE A 10 -36.73 14.43 -9.82
C ILE A 10 -35.24 14.41 -9.51
N HIS A 11 -34.86 15.14 -8.47
CA HIS A 11 -33.56 15.06 -7.85
C HIS A 11 -33.78 14.45 -6.47
N ASP A 12 -32.95 13.49 -6.08
CA ASP A 12 -32.91 13.07 -4.68
C ASP A 12 -32.32 14.23 -3.87
N VAL A 13 -32.81 14.40 -2.64
CA VAL A 13 -32.32 15.42 -1.70
C VAL A 13 -31.74 14.74 -0.47
N ASP A 14 -30.77 15.37 0.19
CA ASP A 14 -30.23 14.90 1.46
C ASP A 14 -31.19 15.22 2.64
N GLU A 15 -30.75 14.92 3.87
CA GLU A 15 -31.55 15.19 5.09
C GLU A 15 -31.83 16.68 5.33
N ASP A 16 -31.10 17.57 4.64
CA ASP A 16 -31.21 19.03 4.72
C ASP A 16 -31.91 19.64 3.48
N ASP A 17 -32.61 18.82 2.69
CA ASP A 17 -33.31 19.21 1.44
C ASP A 17 -32.39 19.72 0.30
N ASN A 18 -31.07 19.50 0.37
CA ASN A 18 -30.15 19.87 -0.71
C ASN A 18 -30.16 18.84 -1.83
N ILE A 19 -30.12 19.31 -3.09
CA ILE A 19 -30.08 18.44 -4.27
C ILE A 19 -28.81 17.58 -4.26
N LEU A 20 -28.98 16.26 -4.16
CA LEU A 20 -27.91 15.31 -4.36
C LEU A 20 -27.46 15.36 -5.82
N LEU A 21 -26.23 15.80 -6.06
CA LEU A 21 -25.63 15.75 -7.40
C LEU A 21 -25.51 14.28 -7.85
N HIS A 22 -25.67 14.03 -9.16
CA HIS A 22 -25.81 12.68 -9.76
C HIS A 22 -27.09 11.88 -9.43
N SER A 23 -28.08 12.47 -8.76
CA SER A 23 -29.37 11.81 -8.48
C SER A 23 -30.47 12.06 -9.52
N LYS A 24 -30.15 12.69 -10.66
CA LYS A 24 -31.17 13.14 -11.61
C LYS A 24 -31.93 11.96 -12.22
N ARG A 25 -33.22 11.85 -11.89
CA ARG A 25 -34.18 10.92 -12.50
C ARG A 25 -35.13 11.70 -13.41
N SER A 26 -35.36 11.26 -14.64
CA SER A 26 -36.29 11.95 -15.56
C SER A 26 -37.31 10.98 -16.16
N ALA A 27 -38.60 11.27 -15.96
CA ALA A 27 -39.71 10.54 -16.56
C ALA A 27 -40.20 11.25 -17.82
N THR A 28 -40.13 10.58 -18.98
CA THR A 28 -40.72 11.09 -20.23
C THR A 28 -42.05 10.37 -20.49
N ARG A 29 -43.16 11.12 -20.62
CA ARG A 29 -44.49 10.54 -20.86
C ARG A 29 -44.59 9.95 -22.27
N VAL A 30 -44.97 8.69 -22.38
CA VAL A 30 -45.34 8.05 -23.66
C VAL A 30 -46.68 8.61 -24.12
N MET A 31 -46.73 9.23 -25.31
CA MET A 31 -48.00 9.36 -26.01
C MET A 31 -48.43 7.96 -26.43
N LYS A 32 -49.51 7.48 -25.84
CA LYS A 32 -50.12 6.18 -26.15
C LYS A 32 -50.50 6.18 -27.64
N GLU A 33 -49.82 5.37 -28.45
CA GLU A 33 -50.26 5.10 -29.81
C GLU A 33 -51.68 4.50 -29.74
N THR A 34 -52.64 5.26 -30.26
CA THR A 34 -54.01 4.76 -30.43
C THR A 34 -54.02 3.97 -31.71
N ALA A 35 -54.05 2.64 -31.60
CA ALA A 35 -54.03 1.76 -32.76
C ALA A 35 -55.35 1.79 -33.56
N LYS A 36 -55.15 1.75 -34.89
CA LYS A 36 -56.01 1.26 -35.99
C LYS A 36 -56.71 2.28 -36.89
N SER A 37 -56.02 2.63 -37.99
CA SER A 37 -56.61 2.84 -39.33
C SER A 37 -55.56 2.49 -40.40
N PRO A 38 -55.93 1.91 -41.57
CA PRO A 38 -55.00 1.45 -42.60
C PRO A 38 -54.40 2.63 -43.41
N PRO A 39 -53.34 2.41 -44.21
CA PRO A 39 -52.37 3.46 -44.51
C PRO A 39 -52.93 4.42 -45.55
N ARG A 40 -53.10 5.69 -45.15
CA ARG A 40 -53.12 6.80 -46.10
C ARG A 40 -51.72 7.39 -46.16
N THR A 41 -51.06 7.11 -47.27
CA THR A 41 -49.97 7.89 -47.85
C THR A 41 -50.28 9.38 -47.70
N HIS A 42 -49.59 10.04 -46.78
CA HIS A 42 -49.08 11.41 -46.92
C HIS A 42 -48.42 11.88 -45.61
N SER A 43 -47.14 12.23 -45.76
CA SER A 43 -46.53 13.44 -45.20
C SER A 43 -46.10 13.48 -43.73
N ARG A 44 -45.05 14.30 -43.56
CA ARG A 44 -44.52 14.87 -42.32
C ARG A 44 -43.59 13.94 -41.55
N ILE A 45 -42.34 13.96 -42.02
CA ILE A 45 -41.16 14.06 -41.16
C ILE A 45 -41.46 15.14 -40.11
N ASN A 46 -41.96 14.73 -38.95
CA ASN A 46 -41.93 15.56 -37.76
C ASN A 46 -40.46 15.59 -37.34
N SER A 47 -39.74 16.59 -37.84
CA SER A 47 -38.46 16.99 -37.30
C SER A 47 -38.69 17.38 -35.84
N ARG A 48 -38.51 16.42 -34.91
CA ARG A 48 -38.14 16.74 -33.54
C ARG A 48 -37.00 17.75 -33.64
N THR A 49 -37.18 18.93 -33.05
CA THR A 49 -36.14 19.92 -32.85
C THR A 49 -34.88 19.19 -32.42
N GLN A 50 -33.87 19.14 -33.30
CA GLN A 50 -32.59 18.50 -32.99
C GLN A 50 -32.03 19.23 -31.77
N GLN A 51 -32.01 18.56 -30.62
CA GLN A 51 -31.13 18.98 -29.53
C GLN A 51 -29.73 19.10 -30.13
N LYS A 52 -29.15 20.30 -30.01
CA LYS A 52 -27.80 20.60 -30.49
C LYS A 52 -26.85 19.66 -29.74
N CYS A 53 -26.42 18.60 -30.41
CA CYS A 53 -25.53 17.58 -29.86
C CYS A 53 -24.18 17.67 -30.58
N ILE A 54 -23.09 17.65 -29.83
CA ILE A 54 -21.73 17.74 -30.38
C ILE A 54 -21.13 16.33 -30.40
N PHE A 55 -20.62 15.90 -31.55
CA PHE A 55 -19.90 14.63 -31.64
C PHE A 55 -18.42 14.88 -31.35
N GLY A 56 -17.95 14.36 -30.22
CA GLY A 56 -16.58 14.50 -29.78
C GLY A 56 -15.67 13.40 -30.31
N LYS A 57 -14.36 13.61 -30.21
CA LYS A 57 -13.34 12.60 -30.49
C LYS A 57 -12.77 12.06 -29.17
N SER A 58 -12.27 10.83 -29.17
CA SER A 58 -11.61 10.26 -28.01
C SER A 58 -10.31 9.56 -28.38
N ILE A 59 -9.38 9.53 -27.42
CA ILE A 59 -8.15 8.73 -27.49
C ILE A 59 -8.25 7.66 -26.42
N CYS A 60 -8.17 6.39 -26.82
CA CYS A 60 -8.04 5.29 -25.87
C CYS A 60 -6.61 5.28 -25.32
N ARG A 61 -6.46 5.54 -24.02
CA ARG A 61 -5.17 5.59 -23.32
C ARG A 61 -4.74 4.23 -22.75
N GLY A 62 -5.54 3.19 -22.99
CA GLY A 62 -5.27 1.84 -22.49
C GLY A 62 -5.74 1.65 -21.04
N PRO A 63 -5.20 0.64 -20.33
CA PRO A 63 -5.44 0.44 -18.91
C PRO A 63 -5.09 1.67 -18.07
N ILE A 64 -5.75 1.83 -16.92
CA ILE A 64 -5.53 2.97 -16.01
C ILE A 64 -4.07 3.17 -15.64
N GLU A 65 -3.32 2.07 -15.48
CA GLU A 65 -1.90 2.09 -15.16
C GLU A 65 -1.06 2.89 -16.18
N ASN A 66 -1.40 2.79 -17.47
CA ASN A 66 -0.68 3.52 -18.53
C ASN A 66 -0.90 5.03 -18.40
N LEU A 67 -2.14 5.45 -18.18
CA LEU A 67 -2.49 6.86 -18.05
C LEU A 67 -1.81 7.48 -16.81
N VAL A 68 -1.93 6.83 -15.65
CA VAL A 68 -1.36 7.40 -14.41
C VAL A 68 0.17 7.47 -14.50
N LYS A 69 0.82 6.49 -15.14
CA LYS A 69 2.27 6.52 -15.39
C LYS A 69 2.70 7.71 -16.23
N GLU A 70 1.95 8.02 -17.26
CA GLU A 70 2.27 9.10 -18.20
C GLU A 70 1.95 10.50 -17.63
N TYR A 71 0.86 10.63 -16.85
CA TYR A 71 0.29 11.94 -16.51
C TYR A 71 0.21 12.29 -15.03
N SER A 72 0.47 11.39 -14.08
CA SER A 72 0.26 11.71 -12.65
C SER A 72 1.40 12.50 -11.99
N LEU A 73 2.61 12.49 -12.56
CA LEU A 73 3.77 13.15 -11.97
C LEU A 73 3.82 14.64 -12.35
N ASN A 74 4.23 15.49 -11.41
CA ASN A 74 4.48 16.93 -11.61
C ASN A 74 3.26 17.75 -12.08
N ARG A 75 2.08 17.49 -11.54
CA ARG A 75 0.90 18.35 -11.75
C ARG A 75 0.63 19.24 -10.56
N ASP A 76 0.01 20.38 -10.82
CA ASP A 76 -0.51 21.29 -9.77
C ASP A 76 -1.81 20.77 -9.14
N ARG A 77 -2.47 19.79 -9.79
CA ARG A 77 -3.73 19.19 -9.33
C ARG A 77 -3.75 17.68 -9.57
N PRO A 78 -4.47 16.92 -8.73
CA PRO A 78 -4.70 15.49 -8.95
C PRO A 78 -5.26 15.19 -10.34
N LEU A 79 -4.75 14.14 -11.00
CA LEU A 79 -5.37 13.59 -12.21
C LEU A 79 -6.77 13.08 -11.86
N THR A 80 -7.81 13.62 -12.51
CA THR A 80 -9.21 13.24 -12.29
C THR A 80 -9.68 12.25 -13.35
N ILE A 81 -10.23 11.11 -12.92
CA ILE A 81 -10.85 10.11 -13.80
C ILE A 81 -12.30 9.92 -13.38
N PHE A 82 -13.25 10.06 -14.30
CA PHE A 82 -14.66 9.78 -14.03
C PHE A 82 -14.94 8.29 -14.22
N THR A 83 -15.61 7.65 -13.26
CA THR A 83 -15.94 6.22 -13.33
C THR A 83 -17.38 5.92 -12.88
N ARG A 84 -17.99 4.93 -13.52
CA ARG A 84 -19.28 4.31 -13.12
C ARG A 84 -19.11 3.08 -12.24
N SER A 85 -17.87 2.67 -11.98
CA SER A 85 -17.59 1.54 -11.10
C SER A 85 -18.23 1.78 -9.74
N GLN A 86 -18.95 0.81 -9.19
CA GLN A 86 -19.37 0.89 -7.78
C GLN A 86 -18.27 0.41 -6.83
N ASP A 87 -17.25 -0.25 -7.37
CA ASP A 87 -16.11 -0.74 -6.60
C ASP A 87 -15.08 0.38 -6.40
N GLN A 88 -15.04 0.89 -5.18
CA GLN A 88 -14.09 1.90 -4.70
C GLN A 88 -12.86 1.30 -3.99
N SER A 89 -12.74 -0.03 -3.95
CA SER A 89 -11.69 -0.74 -3.21
C SER A 89 -10.29 -0.35 -3.70
N ARG A 90 -9.31 -0.40 -2.78
CA ARG A 90 -7.92 -0.12 -3.11
C ARG A 90 -7.33 -1.25 -3.96
N GLU A 91 -7.75 -2.48 -3.72
CA GLU A 91 -7.28 -3.69 -4.39
C GLU A 91 -7.53 -3.64 -5.91
N ARG A 92 -8.68 -3.08 -6.33
CA ARG A 92 -9.01 -2.92 -7.76
C ARG A 92 -8.42 -1.66 -8.37
N ASN A 93 -8.32 -0.58 -7.60
CA ASN A 93 -8.09 0.76 -8.15
C ASN A 93 -6.70 1.34 -7.86
N GLU A 94 -6.05 1.04 -6.74
CA GLU A 94 -4.76 1.63 -6.36
C GLU A 94 -3.65 1.15 -7.30
N ILE A 95 -2.90 2.11 -7.88
CA ILE A 95 -1.71 1.81 -8.68
C ILE A 95 -0.48 2.19 -7.87
N PRO A 96 0.38 1.23 -7.47
CA PRO A 96 1.51 1.49 -6.60
C PRO A 96 2.43 2.60 -7.12
N GLY A 97 2.65 3.63 -6.29
CA GLY A 97 3.56 4.74 -6.60
C GLY A 97 2.96 5.88 -7.44
N TYR A 98 1.69 5.79 -7.82
CA TYR A 98 1.02 6.82 -8.64
C TYR A 98 -0.17 7.42 -7.91
N ARG A 99 -0.35 8.72 -8.09
CA ARG A 99 -1.36 9.54 -7.40
C ARG A 99 -2.42 10.03 -8.38
N PHE A 100 -3.69 9.84 -8.04
CA PHE A 100 -4.83 10.30 -8.83
C PHE A 100 -6.10 10.22 -8.02
N ARG A 101 -7.19 10.81 -8.54
CA ARG A 101 -8.53 10.68 -7.96
C ARG A 101 -9.52 10.12 -8.96
N LYS A 102 -10.46 9.33 -8.46
CA LYS A 102 -11.64 8.90 -9.23
C LYS A 102 -12.88 9.60 -8.72
N VAL A 103 -13.68 10.11 -9.63
CA VAL A 103 -15.01 10.65 -9.33
C VAL A 103 -16.02 9.59 -9.70
N PHE A 104 -16.69 9.07 -8.67
CA PHE A 104 -17.67 8.01 -8.79
C PHE A 104 -19.03 8.63 -9.07
N PHE A 105 -19.60 8.31 -10.23
CA PHE A 105 -20.91 8.83 -10.59
C PHE A 105 -21.91 7.69 -10.75
N THR A 106 -23.09 7.92 -10.17
CA THR A 106 -24.19 6.98 -10.17
C THR A 106 -25.25 7.28 -11.21
N ASP A 107 -25.13 8.37 -12.00
CA ASP A 107 -26.12 8.85 -12.98
C ASP A 107 -26.96 7.68 -13.50
N GLU A 108 -28.11 7.48 -12.83
CA GLU A 108 -28.87 6.27 -13.01
C GLU A 108 -29.51 6.38 -14.39
N THR A 109 -29.10 5.49 -15.28
CA THR A 109 -29.75 5.30 -16.58
C THR A 109 -31.08 4.57 -16.43
N GLU A 110 -31.78 4.70 -15.29
CA GLU A 110 -33.14 4.19 -15.12
C GLU A 110 -34.12 5.11 -15.85
N ILE A 111 -34.16 4.94 -17.17
CA ILE A 111 -35.31 5.34 -17.96
C ILE A 111 -36.44 4.39 -17.56
N LEU A 112 -37.44 4.91 -16.85
CA LEU A 112 -38.67 4.23 -16.39
C LEU A 112 -39.53 3.61 -17.52
N ASN A 113 -39.04 3.61 -18.77
CA ASN A 113 -39.77 3.15 -19.93
C ASN A 113 -39.12 1.89 -20.54
N PRO A 114 -39.72 0.70 -20.38
CA PRO A 114 -39.19 -0.56 -20.91
C PRO A 114 -39.18 -0.63 -22.44
N ASP A 115 -39.98 0.18 -23.14
CA ASP A 115 -40.11 0.16 -24.61
C ASP A 115 -39.09 1.04 -25.34
N ALA A 116 -38.29 1.85 -24.62
CA ALA A 116 -37.25 2.71 -25.19
C ALA A 116 -35.94 1.96 -25.48
N ILE A 117 -36.04 0.72 -25.99
CA ILE A 117 -34.93 -0.22 -26.20
C ILE A 117 -33.79 0.40 -27.04
N TYR A 118 -34.13 1.29 -27.99
CA TYR A 118 -33.16 1.94 -28.89
C TYR A 118 -32.21 2.94 -28.20
N ASP A 119 -32.66 3.68 -27.19
CA ASP A 119 -31.79 4.58 -26.41
C ASP A 119 -31.17 3.85 -25.20
N ARG A 120 -31.87 2.85 -24.63
CA ARG A 120 -31.41 2.00 -23.50
C ARG A 120 -30.14 1.22 -23.80
N GLY A 121 -30.02 0.70 -25.03
CA GLY A 121 -28.93 -0.21 -25.39
C GLY A 121 -27.68 0.47 -25.95
N ARG A 122 -27.81 1.69 -26.47
CA ARG A 122 -26.72 2.33 -27.24
C ARG A 122 -25.88 3.30 -26.43
N TYR A 123 -26.45 3.97 -25.43
CA TYR A 123 -25.77 5.09 -24.75
C TYR A 123 -25.60 4.87 -23.25
N VAL A 124 -24.41 5.19 -22.76
CA VAL A 124 -24.10 5.41 -21.34
C VAL A 124 -24.15 6.91 -21.09
N ARG A 125 -24.78 7.35 -19.99
CA ARG A 125 -24.87 8.78 -19.64
C ARG A 125 -23.91 9.12 -18.51
N LEU A 126 -23.32 10.31 -18.62
CA LEU A 126 -22.45 10.93 -17.62
C LEU A 126 -22.74 12.43 -17.58
N THR A 127 -22.89 12.97 -16.39
CA THR A 127 -22.86 14.41 -16.11
C THR A 127 -21.52 14.71 -15.45
N ALA A 128 -20.63 15.44 -16.12
CA ALA A 128 -19.40 15.91 -15.49
C ALA A 128 -19.63 17.31 -14.92
N PHE A 129 -19.34 17.48 -13.63
CA PHE A 129 -19.32 18.80 -13.01
C PHE A 129 -17.91 19.37 -13.07
N ILE A 130 -17.80 20.64 -13.43
CA ILE A 130 -16.56 21.43 -13.43
C ILE A 130 -16.76 22.69 -12.58
N ALA A 131 -15.69 23.29 -12.08
CA ALA A 131 -15.79 24.60 -11.46
C ALA A 131 -16.07 25.67 -12.53
N GLU A 132 -16.88 26.70 -12.21
CA GLU A 132 -17.19 27.82 -13.15
C GLU A 132 -15.93 28.47 -13.74
N ARG A 133 -14.86 28.58 -12.94
CA ARG A 133 -13.57 29.11 -13.40
C ARG A 133 -12.93 28.29 -14.54
N GLU A 134 -13.34 27.04 -14.74
CA GLU A 134 -12.82 26.14 -15.77
C GLU A 134 -13.62 26.18 -17.08
N GLU A 135 -14.75 26.88 -17.13
CA GLU A 135 -15.56 27.00 -18.37
C GLU A 135 -14.77 27.58 -19.53
N THR A 136 -13.89 28.54 -19.22
CA THR A 136 -13.06 29.24 -20.21
C THR A 136 -11.72 28.55 -20.47
N HIS A 137 -11.47 27.40 -19.82
CA HIS A 137 -10.22 26.67 -20.03
C HIS A 137 -10.18 26.13 -21.46
N PRO A 138 -9.13 26.43 -22.25
CA PRO A 138 -9.01 25.91 -23.61
C PRO A 138 -8.75 24.40 -23.56
N ASP A 139 -9.53 23.63 -24.33
CA ASP A 139 -9.39 22.18 -24.53
C ASP A 139 -9.17 21.37 -23.23
N PRO A 140 -10.16 21.35 -22.32
CA PRO A 140 -10.03 20.62 -21.06
C PRO A 140 -9.99 19.12 -21.33
N ARG A 141 -9.03 18.43 -20.69
CA ARG A 141 -8.87 16.99 -20.82
C ARG A 141 -9.72 16.27 -19.78
N ILE A 142 -10.79 15.63 -20.22
CA ILE A 142 -11.64 14.79 -19.38
C ILE A 142 -11.27 13.32 -19.62
N TYR A 143 -10.96 12.59 -18.55
CA TYR A 143 -10.66 11.17 -18.61
C TYR A 143 -11.83 10.37 -18.05
N VAL A 144 -12.30 9.38 -18.81
CA VAL A 144 -13.41 8.52 -18.42
C VAL A 144 -12.99 7.05 -18.42
N GLU A 145 -13.42 6.33 -17.41
CA GLU A 145 -13.27 4.90 -17.29
C GLU A 145 -14.34 4.18 -18.13
N GLN A 146 -13.91 3.18 -18.90
CA GLN A 146 -14.75 2.27 -19.65
C GLN A 146 -14.47 0.84 -19.21
N ARG A 147 -15.51 0.12 -18.79
CA ARG A 147 -15.47 -1.33 -18.64
C ARG A 147 -15.61 -2.01 -20.00
N VAL A 148 -14.70 -2.92 -20.35
CA VAL A 148 -14.72 -3.73 -21.57
C VAL A 148 -14.51 -5.21 -21.26
N TYR A 149 -14.87 -6.10 -22.19
CA TYR A 149 -14.67 -7.55 -22.01
C TYR A 149 -13.73 -8.12 -23.08
N GLN A 150 -12.68 -8.82 -22.64
CA GLN A 150 -11.78 -9.58 -23.52
C GLN A 150 -11.70 -11.03 -23.04
N GLY A 151 -12.16 -11.97 -23.87
CA GLY A 151 -12.09 -13.40 -23.54
C GLY A 151 -12.76 -13.77 -22.21
N ASN A 152 -13.95 -13.22 -21.96
CA ASN A 152 -14.72 -13.33 -20.70
C ASN A 152 -14.06 -12.72 -19.45
N ARG A 153 -12.99 -11.95 -19.59
CA ARG A 153 -12.42 -11.15 -18.50
C ARG A 153 -12.82 -9.69 -18.65
N GLU A 154 -13.28 -9.12 -17.54
CA GLU A 154 -13.46 -7.68 -17.43
C GLU A 154 -12.09 -6.99 -17.46
N MET A 155 -12.00 -5.94 -18.27
CA MET A 155 -10.87 -5.03 -18.28
C MET A 155 -11.36 -3.59 -18.18
N ILE A 156 -10.50 -2.73 -17.64
CA ILE A 156 -10.77 -1.31 -17.49
C ILE A 156 -9.88 -0.55 -18.47
N MET A 157 -10.49 0.27 -19.31
CA MET A 157 -9.80 1.13 -20.27
C MET A 157 -10.12 2.58 -19.95
N ILE A 158 -9.15 3.48 -20.11
CA ILE A 158 -9.36 4.91 -19.94
C ILE A 158 -9.41 5.60 -21.31
N HIS A 159 -10.39 6.46 -21.48
CA HIS A 159 -10.54 7.31 -22.66
C HIS A 159 -10.33 8.76 -22.28
N GLU A 160 -9.44 9.44 -23.02
CA GLU A 160 -9.34 10.90 -23.01
C GLU A 160 -10.34 11.47 -24.02
N LEU A 161 -11.20 12.36 -23.57
CA LEU A 161 -12.21 13.03 -24.37
C LEU A 161 -11.64 14.34 -24.91
N ILE A 162 -11.72 14.52 -26.23
CA ILE A 162 -11.22 15.71 -26.93
C ILE A 162 -12.40 16.58 -27.32
N PHE A 163 -12.36 17.84 -26.87
CA PHE A 163 -13.37 18.85 -27.16
C PHE A 163 -12.92 19.80 -28.28
N GLY A 164 -11.61 20.00 -28.43
CA GLY A 164 -10.99 20.78 -29.52
C GLY A 164 -11.06 22.29 -29.34
N ASP A 165 -11.78 22.76 -28.32
CA ASP A 165 -11.89 24.16 -27.89
C ASP A 165 -12.39 24.18 -26.43
N THR A 166 -12.85 25.33 -25.93
CA THR A 166 -13.57 25.44 -24.65
C THR A 166 -14.82 24.55 -24.63
N VAL A 167 -15.12 23.98 -23.47
CA VAL A 167 -16.34 23.19 -23.26
C VAL A 167 -17.59 24.07 -23.27
N GLN A 168 -18.67 23.56 -23.87
CA GLN A 168 -19.97 24.21 -23.88
C GLN A 168 -20.85 23.59 -22.80
N VAL A 169 -21.04 24.34 -21.71
CA VAL A 169 -21.86 23.94 -20.57
C VAL A 169 -23.32 23.78 -20.98
N GLY A 170 -23.99 22.76 -20.45
CA GLY A 170 -25.40 22.47 -20.71
C GLY A 170 -25.70 21.83 -22.07
N ILE A 171 -24.67 21.52 -22.87
CA ILE A 171 -24.79 20.83 -24.15
C ILE A 171 -24.42 19.35 -24.01
N GLU A 172 -25.10 18.49 -24.76
CA GLU A 172 -24.78 17.07 -24.84
C GLU A 172 -23.66 16.80 -25.85
N TYR A 173 -22.65 16.06 -25.39
CA TYR A 173 -21.56 15.52 -26.19
C TYR A 173 -21.75 14.01 -26.38
N VAL A 174 -21.53 13.50 -27.58
CA VAL A 174 -21.53 12.06 -27.88
C VAL A 174 -20.12 11.62 -28.28
N PHE A 175 -19.59 10.65 -27.54
CA PHE A 175 -18.32 9.98 -27.84
C PHE A 175 -18.58 8.52 -28.16
N THR A 176 -18.32 8.16 -29.41
CA THR A 176 -18.60 6.82 -29.92
C THR A 176 -17.73 5.76 -29.23
N ALA A 177 -18.34 4.64 -28.84
CA ALA A 177 -17.68 3.50 -28.22
C ALA A 177 -16.87 3.79 -26.93
N CYS A 178 -17.19 4.88 -26.20
CA CYS A 178 -16.55 5.24 -24.92
C CYS A 178 -17.37 4.87 -23.67
N GLY A 179 -18.58 4.33 -23.84
CA GLY A 179 -19.42 3.87 -22.73
C GLY A 179 -19.15 2.42 -22.37
N ASP A 180 -19.41 2.03 -21.12
CA ASP A 180 -19.23 0.66 -20.64
C ASP A 180 -19.86 -0.38 -21.57
N GLU A 181 -19.07 -1.38 -21.92
CA GLU A 181 -19.49 -2.53 -22.70
C GLU A 181 -20.54 -3.34 -21.94
N ASP A 182 -21.58 -3.75 -22.67
CA ASP A 182 -22.57 -4.71 -22.22
C ASP A 182 -22.27 -6.07 -22.83
N ILE A 183 -22.39 -7.15 -22.05
CA ILE A 183 -22.05 -8.51 -22.47
C ILE A 183 -22.90 -8.95 -23.68
N HIS A 184 -24.12 -8.44 -23.82
CA HIS A 184 -25.06 -8.81 -24.88
C HIS A 184 -25.15 -7.78 -25.99
N LEU A 185 -24.98 -6.49 -25.67
CA LEU A 185 -25.13 -5.39 -26.64
C LEU A 185 -23.81 -4.87 -27.20
N GLY A 186 -22.67 -5.31 -26.64
CA GLY A 186 -21.34 -4.86 -27.03
C GLY A 186 -21.04 -3.44 -26.55
N LYS A 187 -20.09 -2.77 -27.23
CA LYS A 187 -19.63 -1.43 -26.85
C LYS A 187 -20.72 -0.38 -27.04
N ARG A 188 -20.86 0.49 -26.05
CA ARG A 188 -21.84 1.58 -26.05
C ARG A 188 -21.17 2.93 -26.26
N ASP A 189 -21.93 3.89 -26.76
CA ASP A 189 -21.52 5.28 -26.91
C ASP A 189 -21.67 6.01 -25.56
N LEU A 190 -20.84 7.01 -25.29
CA LEU A 190 -20.95 7.86 -24.10
C LEU A 190 -21.66 9.16 -24.47
N ARG A 191 -22.75 9.48 -23.76
CA ARG A 191 -23.41 10.79 -23.73
C ARG A 191 -22.95 11.55 -22.49
N LEU A 192 -22.16 12.59 -22.71
CA LEU A 192 -21.64 13.45 -21.66
C LEU A 192 -22.39 14.79 -21.65
N THR A 193 -22.86 15.22 -20.48
CA THR A 193 -23.29 16.60 -20.25
C THR A 193 -22.32 17.26 -19.28
N ILE A 194 -21.84 18.47 -19.60
CA ILE A 194 -20.98 19.23 -18.70
C ILE A 194 -21.82 20.29 -18.00
N LYS A 195 -21.71 20.37 -16.68
CA LYS A 195 -22.33 21.40 -15.84
C LYS A 195 -21.24 22.13 -15.07
N SER A 196 -21.41 23.43 -14.91
CA SER A 196 -20.58 24.23 -14.01
C SER A 196 -21.22 24.35 -12.64
N LEU A 197 -20.37 24.43 -11.62
CA LEU A 197 -20.73 24.70 -10.24
C LEU A 197 -19.88 25.88 -9.73
N GLN A 198 -20.46 26.66 -8.82
CA GLN A 198 -19.69 27.62 -8.02
C GLN A 198 -18.61 26.88 -7.23
N GLN A 199 -17.52 27.58 -6.93
CA GLN A 199 -16.29 26.95 -6.42
C GLN A 199 -16.51 26.21 -5.09
N ASP A 200 -17.28 26.80 -4.18
CA ASP A 200 -17.70 26.21 -2.91
C ASP A 200 -18.50 24.92 -3.10
N MET A 201 -19.55 24.94 -3.92
CA MET A 201 -20.35 23.75 -4.24
C MET A 201 -19.51 22.67 -4.96
N PHE A 202 -18.57 23.08 -5.82
CA PHE A 202 -17.67 22.16 -6.49
C PHE A 202 -16.73 21.46 -5.50
N ASP A 203 -16.19 22.19 -4.52
CA ASP A 203 -15.30 21.63 -3.52
C ASP A 203 -16.04 20.66 -2.60
N GLU A 204 -17.27 20.98 -2.19
CA GLU A 204 -18.16 20.06 -1.45
C GLU A 204 -18.49 18.81 -2.26
N TYR A 205 -18.83 18.99 -3.54
CA TYR A 205 -19.07 17.89 -4.47
C TYR A 205 -17.85 16.95 -4.59
N MET A 206 -16.66 17.51 -4.74
CA MET A 206 -15.43 16.74 -4.86
C MET A 206 -15.11 16.00 -3.56
N HIS A 207 -15.33 16.62 -2.40
CA HIS A 207 -15.18 15.97 -1.10
C HIS A 207 -16.16 14.79 -0.92
N ALA A 208 -17.39 14.91 -1.41
CA ALA A 208 -18.40 13.87 -1.29
C ALA A 208 -18.22 12.71 -2.30
N CYS A 209 -17.82 13.01 -3.54
CA CYS A 209 -17.88 12.06 -4.65
C CYS A 209 -16.52 11.53 -5.13
N ALA A 210 -15.40 12.14 -4.73
CA ALA A 210 -14.08 11.71 -5.17
C ALA A 210 -13.41 10.76 -4.17
N LYS A 211 -12.72 9.75 -4.70
CA LYS A 211 -11.75 8.94 -3.94
C LYS A 211 -10.35 9.20 -4.44
N TYR A 212 -9.45 9.45 -3.50
CA TYR A 212 -8.04 9.71 -3.74
C TYR A 212 -7.23 8.42 -3.55
N TYR A 213 -6.39 8.08 -4.53
CA TYR A 213 -5.54 6.90 -4.54
C TYR A 213 -4.06 7.30 -4.60
N GLY A 214 -3.21 6.58 -3.87
CA GLY A 214 -1.76 6.84 -3.82
C GLY A 214 -1.33 7.96 -2.86
N TYR A 215 -2.27 8.54 -2.11
CA TYR A 215 -2.00 9.54 -1.07
C TYR A 215 -1.90 8.94 0.33
N ASP A 216 -2.29 7.67 0.50
CA ASP A 216 -2.20 7.00 1.79
C ASP A 216 -0.75 6.71 2.17
N ARG A 217 -0.40 7.00 3.41
CA ARG A 217 0.92 6.68 3.97
C ARG A 217 0.84 5.37 4.74
N LYS A 218 1.86 4.53 4.54
CA LYS A 218 2.02 3.28 5.28
C LYS A 218 3.20 3.45 6.23
N ASP A 219 2.99 3.19 7.51
CA ASP A 219 4.05 3.20 8.52
C ASP A 219 4.01 1.92 9.36
N THR A 220 5.14 1.52 9.91
CA THR A 220 5.27 0.26 10.65
C THR A 220 6.11 0.46 11.90
N VAL A 221 5.57 0.04 13.04
CA VAL A 221 6.18 0.18 14.34
C VAL A 221 6.51 -1.18 14.89
N PHE A 222 7.79 -1.38 15.23
CA PHE A 222 8.25 -2.65 15.73
C PHE A 222 8.17 -2.73 17.26
N VAL A 223 7.48 -3.75 17.76
CA VAL A 223 7.35 -4.03 19.19
C VAL A 223 8.56 -4.83 19.68
N SER A 224 9.37 -4.18 20.51
CA SER A 224 10.53 -4.79 21.15
C SER A 224 10.19 -5.37 22.52
N GLN A 225 11.10 -6.16 23.12
CA GLN A 225 10.97 -6.61 24.52
C GLN A 225 10.82 -5.45 25.51
N TYR A 226 11.44 -4.30 25.24
CA TYR A 226 11.26 -3.10 26.05
C TYR A 226 9.83 -2.56 25.96
N SER A 227 9.26 -2.57 24.76
CA SER A 227 7.88 -2.13 24.51
C SER A 227 6.87 -3.07 25.18
N LEU A 228 7.15 -4.38 25.22
CA LEU A 228 6.35 -5.36 25.95
C LEU A 228 6.40 -5.17 27.48
N SER A 229 7.49 -4.58 27.99
CA SER A 229 7.66 -4.35 29.43
C SER A 229 7.16 -2.98 29.90
N ASN A 230 7.27 -1.95 29.05
CA ASN A 230 7.02 -0.55 29.43
C ASN A 230 5.91 0.13 28.62
N GLY A 231 5.30 -0.57 27.67
CA GLY A 231 4.36 -0.01 26.72
C GLY A 231 5.04 0.56 25.47
N LEU A 232 4.21 0.90 24.49
CA LEU A 232 4.63 1.49 23.23
C LEU A 232 4.05 2.90 23.13
N THR A 233 4.92 3.88 22.88
CA THR A 233 4.52 5.23 22.51
C THR A 233 5.08 5.54 21.13
N TYR A 234 4.20 5.73 20.15
CA TYR A 234 4.57 6.13 18.80
C TYR A 234 4.01 7.53 18.51
N THR A 235 4.88 8.43 18.05
CA THR A 235 4.45 9.78 17.67
C THR A 235 4.20 9.82 16.18
N VAL A 236 2.96 10.16 15.80
CA VAL A 236 2.59 10.29 14.39
C VAL A 236 3.37 11.47 13.80
N ARG A 237 4.01 11.30 12.64
CA ARG A 237 4.70 12.40 11.96
C ARG A 237 3.73 13.13 11.04
N ASN A 238 3.60 14.44 11.22
CA ASN A 238 2.80 15.28 10.32
C ASN A 238 3.61 15.57 9.04
N PRO A 239 3.08 15.25 7.85
CA PRO A 239 3.78 15.50 6.58
C PRO A 239 3.89 16.99 6.21
N ALA A 240 2.97 17.88 6.63
CA ALA A 240 2.97 19.28 6.20
C ALA A 240 4.01 20.17 6.90
N SER A 241 4.35 19.90 8.17
CA SER A 241 5.08 20.86 9.00
C SER A 241 6.51 20.44 9.35
N GLY A 242 6.92 19.20 9.05
CA GLY A 242 8.18 18.64 9.56
C GLY A 242 8.27 18.60 11.09
N GLN A 243 7.20 19.03 11.79
CA GLN A 243 7.08 18.98 13.23
C GLN A 243 6.38 17.68 13.64
N ALA A 244 6.76 17.15 14.80
CA ALA A 244 6.05 16.04 15.41
C ALA A 244 4.58 16.42 15.57
N SER A 245 3.69 15.56 15.07
CA SER A 245 2.26 15.73 15.31
C SER A 245 2.01 15.66 16.81
N PRO A 246 1.07 16.43 17.39
CA PRO A 246 0.74 16.31 18.82
C PRO A 246 0.14 14.95 19.15
N TYR A 247 -0.33 14.20 18.15
CA TYR A 247 -0.98 12.91 18.31
C TYR A 247 0.03 11.77 18.49
N LYS A 248 -0.17 11.02 19.59
CA LYS A 248 0.62 9.85 19.94
C LYS A 248 -0.28 8.65 20.06
N VAL A 249 0.16 7.54 19.47
CA VAL A 249 -0.42 6.22 19.72
C VAL A 249 0.26 5.65 20.95
N PHE A 250 -0.53 5.33 21.97
CA PHE A 250 -0.08 4.73 23.21
C PHE A 250 -0.73 3.36 23.37
N LEU A 251 0.09 2.34 23.66
CA LEU A 251 -0.37 1.01 24.01
C LEU A 251 0.31 0.57 25.29
N GLU A 252 -0.48 0.08 26.25
CA GLU A 252 0.04 -0.39 27.52
C GLU A 252 0.81 -1.71 27.38
N ALA A 253 1.72 -1.93 28.32
CA ALA A 253 2.56 -3.14 28.33
C ALA A 253 1.72 -4.42 28.45
N ASP A 254 0.68 -4.40 29.29
CA ASP A 254 -0.19 -5.55 29.52
C ASP A 254 -1.04 -5.88 28.28
N ASP A 255 -1.56 -4.86 27.59
CA ASP A 255 -2.30 -5.03 26.34
C ASP A 255 -1.42 -5.62 25.23
N LEU A 256 -0.21 -5.09 25.05
CA LEU A 256 0.73 -5.59 24.04
C LEU A 256 1.09 -7.06 24.29
N ARG A 257 1.31 -7.45 25.55
CA ARG A 257 1.58 -8.84 25.94
C ARG A 257 0.37 -9.73 25.68
N THR A 258 -0.83 -9.28 26.05
CA THR A 258 -2.07 -10.02 25.85
C THR A 258 -2.35 -10.26 24.37
N ILE A 259 -2.18 -9.24 23.52
CA ILE A 259 -2.37 -9.34 22.07
C ILE A 259 -1.33 -10.29 21.46
N LEU A 260 -0.06 -10.16 21.85
CA LEU A 260 1.01 -11.04 21.37
C LEU A 260 0.73 -12.50 21.74
N ASP A 261 0.38 -12.78 22.98
CA ASP A 261 0.06 -14.13 23.45
C ASP A 261 -1.11 -14.73 22.68
N ALA A 262 -2.17 -13.96 22.45
CA ALA A 262 -3.33 -14.39 21.67
C ALA A 262 -2.95 -14.71 20.22
N LYS A 263 -2.17 -13.85 19.55
CA LYS A 263 -1.72 -14.04 18.17
C LYS A 263 -0.76 -15.23 18.03
N CYS A 264 0.12 -15.44 19.02
CA CYS A 264 1.01 -16.61 19.09
C CYS A 264 0.24 -17.92 19.21
N LYS A 265 -0.76 -17.98 20.09
CA LYS A 265 -1.63 -19.16 20.26
C LYS A 265 -2.38 -19.48 18.96
N LEU A 266 -2.91 -18.46 18.30
CA LEU A 266 -3.61 -18.61 17.02
C LEU A 266 -2.69 -19.14 15.91
N ARG A 267 -1.49 -18.59 15.76
CA ARG A 267 -0.50 -19.07 14.77
C ARG A 267 -0.08 -20.51 15.00
N SER A 268 0.07 -20.89 16.27
CA SER A 268 0.43 -22.25 16.67
C SER A 268 -0.68 -23.25 16.29
N ALA A 269 -1.94 -22.85 16.38
CA ALA A 269 -3.08 -23.67 15.98
C ALA A 269 -3.18 -23.87 14.45
N ILE A 270 -2.66 -22.93 13.65
CA ILE A 270 -2.75 -22.94 12.17
C ILE A 270 -1.47 -23.53 11.53
N GLY A 271 -0.48 -23.91 12.33
CA GLY A 271 0.78 -24.50 11.82
C GLY A 271 1.63 -23.51 11.02
N ALA A 272 1.52 -22.21 11.32
CA ALA A 272 2.26 -21.16 10.60
C ALA A 272 3.78 -21.29 10.83
N VAL A 273 4.56 -21.06 9.77
CA VAL A 273 6.02 -21.20 9.78
C VAL A 273 6.65 -20.18 10.75
N PRO A 274 7.53 -20.60 11.68
CA PRO A 274 8.26 -19.68 12.55
C PRO A 274 9.28 -18.88 11.72
N GLY A 275 9.08 -17.57 11.57
CA GLY A 275 10.05 -16.72 10.87
C GLY A 275 9.53 -15.35 10.48
N GLU A 276 8.27 -15.27 10.07
CA GLU A 276 7.60 -14.01 9.74
C GLU A 276 7.23 -13.24 11.01
N GLY A 277 7.35 -11.90 10.99
CA GLY A 277 6.86 -11.05 12.08
C GLY A 277 5.39 -11.34 12.43
N ILE A 278 5.00 -11.02 13.65
CA ILE A 278 3.60 -11.15 14.09
C ILE A 278 2.97 -9.76 14.02
N GLU A 279 2.05 -9.55 13.09
CA GLU A 279 1.22 -8.34 13.05
C GLU A 279 0.26 -8.36 14.23
N LEU A 280 0.47 -7.44 15.17
CA LEU A 280 -0.33 -7.31 16.39
C LEU A 280 -1.58 -6.50 16.12
N LEU A 281 -1.41 -5.32 15.50
CA LEU A 281 -2.49 -4.38 15.22
C LEU A 281 -2.28 -3.69 13.86
N LYS A 282 -3.40 -3.36 13.23
CA LYS A 282 -3.48 -2.49 12.06
C LYS A 282 -4.45 -1.35 12.39
N LEU A 283 -3.94 -0.14 12.44
CA LEU A 283 -4.70 1.07 12.77
C LEU A 283 -4.74 1.99 11.54
N ARG A 284 -5.85 2.68 11.34
CA ARG A 284 -6.03 3.66 10.25
C ARG A 284 -6.39 5.01 10.86
N PHE A 285 -5.65 6.04 10.51
CA PHE A 285 -5.87 7.42 10.95
C PHE A 285 -6.28 8.27 9.75
N PRO A 286 -7.57 8.64 9.65
CA PRO A 286 -8.07 9.44 8.55
C PRO A 286 -7.38 10.80 8.45
N GLY A 287 -6.96 11.21 7.25
CA GLY A 287 -6.36 12.53 7.00
C GLY A 287 -4.94 12.73 7.55
N TYR A 288 -4.21 11.65 7.85
CA TYR A 288 -2.79 11.69 8.28
C TYR A 288 -1.80 11.19 7.20
N GLY A 289 -2.28 10.97 5.98
CA GLY A 289 -1.49 10.65 4.80
C GLY A 289 -0.94 11.90 4.11
N GLU A 290 -0.57 11.74 2.84
CA GLU A 290 0.01 12.80 2.02
C GLU A 290 -1.06 13.79 1.57
N TYR A 291 -0.70 15.06 1.45
CA TYR A 291 -1.56 16.07 0.87
C TYR A 291 -1.67 15.87 -0.64
N THR A 292 -2.86 16.15 -1.16
CA THR A 292 -3.08 16.37 -2.59
C THR A 292 -2.26 17.55 -3.09
N GLU A 293 -1.98 17.56 -4.39
CA GLU A 293 -1.17 18.60 -5.05
C GLU A 293 -1.76 20.01 -4.84
N ASP A 294 -3.08 20.11 -4.81
CA ASP A 294 -3.83 21.35 -4.57
C ASP A 294 -4.16 21.61 -3.08
N LYS A 295 -3.75 20.71 -2.19
CA LYS A 295 -3.97 20.75 -0.73
C LYS A 295 -5.44 20.80 -0.32
N THR A 296 -6.35 20.37 -1.18
CA THR A 296 -7.79 20.33 -0.90
C THR A 296 -8.18 19.11 -0.07
N ASP A 297 -7.45 18.01 -0.23
CA ASP A 297 -7.66 16.75 0.48
C ASP A 297 -6.32 16.13 0.90
N ASN A 298 -6.37 15.11 1.76
CA ASN A 298 -5.21 14.32 2.17
C ASN A 298 -5.57 12.84 2.37
N GLY A 299 -4.58 11.97 2.13
CA GLY A 299 -4.74 10.53 2.35
C GLY A 299 -4.81 10.16 3.82
N ASP A 300 -4.87 8.85 4.10
CA ASP A 300 -4.87 8.31 5.45
C ASP A 300 -3.51 7.75 5.85
N LEU A 301 -3.27 7.62 7.15
CA LEU A 301 -2.13 6.86 7.67
C LEU A 301 -2.58 5.45 8.08
N ASP A 302 -2.06 4.45 7.39
CA ASP A 302 -2.14 3.05 7.78
C ASP A 302 -0.92 2.69 8.64
N LEU A 303 -1.12 2.57 9.96
CA LEU A 303 -0.09 2.21 10.93
C LEU A 303 -0.18 0.71 11.25
N ARG A 304 0.90 -0.02 11.01
CA ARG A 304 1.04 -1.43 11.41
C ARG A 304 1.94 -1.54 12.63
N ILE A 305 1.56 -2.40 13.57
CA ILE A 305 2.33 -2.66 14.79
C ILE A 305 2.74 -4.13 14.77
N ASP A 306 4.02 -4.36 14.53
CA ASP A 306 4.57 -5.68 14.27
C ASP A 306 5.54 -6.10 15.36
N HIS A 307 5.41 -7.32 15.86
CA HIS A 307 6.44 -7.92 16.70
C HIS A 307 7.45 -8.67 15.82
N PHE A 308 8.70 -8.20 15.83
CA PHE A 308 9.81 -8.80 15.08
C PHE A 308 11.01 -9.03 15.99
N GLN A 309 11.66 -10.19 15.87
CA GLN A 309 13.02 -10.39 16.38
C GLN A 309 14.01 -9.98 15.26
N PRO A 310 14.86 -8.95 15.45
CA PRO A 310 15.68 -8.41 14.36
C PRO A 310 16.54 -9.47 13.67
N LEU A 311 16.44 -9.55 12.35
CA LEU A 311 17.13 -10.52 11.50
C LEU A 311 18.65 -10.41 11.65
N SER A 312 19.17 -9.19 11.79
CA SER A 312 20.59 -8.93 12.05
C SER A 312 21.09 -9.58 13.34
N VAL A 313 20.28 -9.58 14.39
CA VAL A 313 20.60 -10.19 15.69
C VAL A 313 20.52 -11.72 15.61
N ARG A 314 19.53 -12.27 14.89
CA ARG A 314 19.44 -13.71 14.61
C ARG A 314 20.60 -14.21 13.74
N LEU A 315 20.99 -13.46 12.72
CA LEU A 315 22.15 -13.77 11.85
C LEU A 315 23.47 -13.65 12.61
N MET A 316 23.60 -12.70 13.54
CA MET A 316 24.78 -12.55 14.38
C MET A 316 25.00 -13.77 15.29
N TYR A 317 23.96 -14.22 16.00
CA TYR A 317 24.08 -15.42 16.85
C TYR A 317 24.18 -16.70 16.04
N GLY A 318 23.48 -16.79 14.90
CA GLY A 318 23.59 -17.92 13.98
C GLY A 318 25.01 -18.09 13.41
N SER A 319 25.65 -16.99 13.01
CA SER A 319 27.03 -17.02 12.50
C SER A 319 28.06 -17.31 13.60
N ALA A 320 27.91 -16.73 14.80
CA ALA A 320 28.76 -17.02 15.94
C ALA A 320 28.69 -18.51 16.35
N LEU A 321 27.48 -19.09 16.36
CA LEU A 321 27.27 -20.51 16.67
C LEU A 321 27.79 -21.42 15.55
N ALA A 322 27.64 -21.03 14.29
CA ALA A 322 28.18 -21.79 13.17
C ALA A 322 29.71 -21.83 13.22
N VAL A 323 30.38 -20.70 13.41
CA VAL A 323 31.86 -20.67 13.45
C VAL A 323 32.41 -21.39 14.67
N GLN A 324 31.82 -21.20 15.86
CA GLN A 324 32.22 -21.97 17.05
C GLN A 324 31.96 -23.48 16.85
N GLY A 325 30.87 -23.84 16.17
CA GLY A 325 30.55 -25.23 15.83
C GLY A 325 31.55 -25.84 14.84
N PHE A 326 31.99 -25.07 13.84
CA PHE A 326 33.06 -25.47 12.93
C PHE A 326 34.40 -25.62 13.65
N ASP A 327 34.76 -24.69 14.53
CA ASP A 327 35.96 -24.78 15.36
C ASP A 327 35.90 -26.07 16.21
N ALA A 328 34.80 -26.29 16.94
CA ALA A 328 34.61 -27.48 17.76
C ALA A 328 34.63 -28.78 16.93
N PHE A 329 34.03 -28.79 15.75
CA PHE A 329 34.04 -29.93 14.83
C PHE A 329 35.45 -30.22 14.30
N ALA A 330 36.18 -29.20 13.83
CA ALA A 330 37.55 -29.33 13.35
C ALA A 330 38.49 -29.88 14.44
N PHE A 331 38.31 -29.43 15.69
CA PHE A 331 39.10 -29.89 16.84
C PHE A 331 38.68 -31.28 17.35
N LEU A 332 37.39 -31.60 17.43
CA LEU A 332 36.91 -32.88 17.96
C LEU A 332 37.10 -34.05 16.99
N PHE A 333 36.94 -33.82 15.68
CA PHE A 333 36.99 -34.88 14.69
C PHE A 333 38.38 -35.10 14.07
N VAL A 334 39.40 -34.34 14.50
CA VAL A 334 40.79 -34.49 14.05
C VAL A 334 40.83 -34.72 12.53
N SER A 335 40.18 -33.81 11.81
CA SER A 335 40.08 -33.96 10.36
C SER A 335 41.50 -33.98 9.80
N PRO A 336 41.95 -35.05 9.11
CA PRO A 336 43.28 -35.09 8.52
C PRO A 336 43.44 -34.06 7.40
N ILE A 337 42.34 -33.44 6.96
CA ILE A 337 42.31 -32.31 6.02
C ILE A 337 42.74 -31.01 6.73
N VAL A 338 42.48 -30.87 8.04
CA VAL A 338 42.76 -29.65 8.82
C VAL A 338 43.98 -29.81 9.73
N ILE A 339 44.19 -31.01 10.30
CA ILE A 339 45.37 -31.36 11.11
C ILE A 339 46.03 -32.58 10.46
N PRO A 340 46.92 -32.38 9.48
CA PRO A 340 47.51 -33.47 8.71
C PRO A 340 48.47 -34.35 9.54
N ASN A 341 49.03 -33.84 10.64
CA ASN A 341 50.00 -34.56 11.47
C ASN A 341 49.43 -34.88 12.86
N ARG A 342 49.01 -36.13 13.06
CA ARG A 342 48.25 -36.55 14.26
C ARG A 342 49.08 -36.67 15.54
N ASP A 343 50.41 -36.72 15.43
CA ASP A 343 51.30 -36.86 16.59
C ASP A 343 51.34 -35.59 17.47
N GLU A 344 51.03 -34.42 16.89
CA GLU A 344 50.92 -33.13 17.61
C GLU A 344 49.74 -33.08 18.61
N LEU A 345 48.81 -34.03 18.50
CA LEU A 345 47.65 -34.19 19.39
C LEU A 345 47.96 -34.99 20.66
N ALA A 346 49.12 -35.65 20.70
CA ALA A 346 49.58 -36.36 21.88
C ALA A 346 50.08 -35.41 22.98
N HIS A 347 50.41 -34.16 22.62
CA HIS A 347 50.97 -33.19 23.53
C HIS A 347 49.95 -32.81 24.64
N PRO A 348 50.32 -32.85 25.93
CA PRO A 348 49.41 -32.55 27.05
C PRO A 348 48.72 -31.19 26.94
N LEU A 349 49.41 -30.20 26.38
CA LEU A 349 48.91 -28.85 26.20
C LEU A 349 47.85 -28.77 25.07
N THR A 350 48.03 -29.51 23.97
CA THR A 350 47.02 -29.65 22.91
C THR A 350 45.75 -30.31 23.43
N ARG A 351 45.90 -31.35 24.25
CA ARG A 351 44.77 -32.02 24.92
C ARG A 351 44.07 -31.10 25.92
N PHE A 352 44.82 -30.26 26.64
CA PHE A 352 44.26 -29.24 27.51
C PHE A 352 43.42 -28.24 26.71
N TRP A 353 43.93 -27.68 25.62
CA TRP A 353 43.18 -26.76 24.76
C TRP A 353 41.94 -27.40 24.14
N MET A 354 42.02 -28.65 23.68
CA MET A 354 40.86 -29.40 23.19
C MET A 354 39.78 -29.57 24.27
N ARG A 355 40.17 -29.87 25.51
CA ARG A 355 39.25 -29.97 26.64
C ARG A 355 38.65 -28.61 27.00
N VAL A 356 39.45 -27.56 27.03
CA VAL A 356 38.98 -26.19 27.31
C VAL A 356 37.99 -25.72 26.25
N THR A 357 38.27 -25.94 24.96
CA THR A 357 37.36 -25.60 23.85
C THR A 357 36.07 -26.41 23.91
N GLY A 358 36.15 -27.72 24.17
CA GLY A 358 34.97 -28.57 24.33
C GLY A 358 34.10 -28.19 25.54
N VAL A 359 34.71 -27.91 26.69
CA VAL A 359 34.00 -27.51 27.92
C VAL A 359 33.42 -26.10 27.81
N SER A 360 34.08 -25.19 27.07
CA SER A 360 33.62 -23.82 26.85
C SER A 360 32.54 -23.71 25.76
N PHE A 361 32.37 -24.76 24.93
CA PHE A 361 31.39 -24.78 23.84
C PHE A 361 29.95 -24.68 24.35
N PHE A 362 29.57 -25.49 25.34
CA PHE A 362 28.21 -25.48 25.87
C PHE A 362 27.84 -24.14 26.54
N PRO A 363 28.67 -23.54 27.42
CA PRO A 363 28.44 -22.19 27.94
C PRO A 363 28.33 -21.11 26.85
N TYR A 364 29.11 -21.23 25.77
CA TYR A 364 29.05 -20.31 24.63
C TYR A 364 27.73 -20.45 23.85
N VAL A 365 27.32 -21.68 23.53
CA VAL A 365 26.02 -21.97 22.91
C VAL A 365 24.88 -21.46 23.78
N LEU A 366 24.92 -21.73 25.08
CA LEU A 366 23.93 -21.23 26.04
C LEU A 366 23.91 -19.70 26.08
N SER A 367 25.07 -19.04 26.01
CA SER A 367 25.15 -17.57 25.96
C SER A 367 24.52 -17.01 24.68
N THR A 368 24.80 -17.62 23.52
CA THR A 368 24.17 -17.22 22.25
C THR A 368 22.66 -17.49 22.23
N TRP A 369 22.22 -18.58 22.84
CA TRP A 369 20.81 -18.93 22.97
C TRP A 369 20.06 -17.96 23.90
N LEU A 370 20.64 -17.62 25.06
CA LEU A 370 20.05 -16.63 25.96
C LEU A 370 20.04 -15.23 25.34
N LEU A 371 21.07 -14.86 24.57
CA LEU A 371 21.14 -13.56 23.90
C LEU A 371 20.18 -13.41 22.71
N ARG A 372 19.68 -14.53 22.15
CA ARG A 372 18.56 -14.54 21.19
C ARG A 372 17.28 -13.98 21.81
N ASP A 373 17.00 -14.36 23.06
CA ASP A 373 15.74 -14.03 23.74
C ASP A 373 15.88 -12.81 24.66
N HIS A 374 17.11 -12.50 25.09
CA HIS A 374 17.43 -11.39 25.97
C HIS A 374 18.35 -10.38 25.30
N HIS A 375 17.80 -9.24 24.91
CA HIS A 375 18.56 -8.16 24.27
C HIS A 375 19.71 -7.67 25.18
N ILE A 376 20.92 -7.63 24.60
CA ILE A 376 22.20 -7.39 25.30
C ILE A 376 22.21 -6.12 26.16
N ARG A 377 21.52 -5.06 25.73
CA ARG A 377 21.45 -3.78 26.45
C ARG A 377 20.21 -3.59 27.35
N ARG A 378 19.10 -4.26 27.02
CA ARG A 378 17.76 -3.90 27.54
C ARG A 378 17.26 -4.83 28.65
N SER A 379 17.93 -5.96 28.86
CA SER A 379 17.61 -6.91 29.93
C SER A 379 18.80 -7.12 30.85
N LYS A 380 18.55 -7.32 32.14
CA LYS A 380 19.61 -7.59 33.13
C LYS A 380 20.39 -8.88 32.76
N VAL A 381 19.66 -9.90 32.31
CA VAL A 381 20.23 -11.16 31.80
C VAL A 381 21.06 -10.90 30.55
N GLY A 382 20.52 -10.18 29.56
CA GLY A 382 21.24 -9.86 28.33
C GLY A 382 22.50 -9.03 28.55
N ARG A 383 22.53 -8.12 29.54
CA ARG A 383 23.74 -7.37 29.90
C ARG A 383 24.82 -8.27 30.47
N ILE A 384 24.44 -9.15 31.40
CA ILE A 384 25.39 -10.09 32.02
C ILE A 384 25.93 -11.05 30.97
N VAL A 385 25.04 -11.71 30.22
CA VAL A 385 25.43 -12.67 29.17
C VAL A 385 26.21 -11.97 28.05
N GLY A 386 25.84 -10.73 27.72
CA GLY A 386 26.53 -9.89 26.75
C GLY A 386 27.95 -9.54 27.13
N SER A 387 28.15 -9.12 28.38
CA SER A 387 29.48 -8.85 28.93
C SER A 387 30.32 -10.13 28.98
N CYS A 388 29.73 -11.27 29.36
CA CYS A 388 30.41 -12.56 29.30
C CYS A 388 30.82 -12.94 27.87
N PHE A 389 29.94 -12.72 26.89
CA PHE A 389 30.23 -12.97 25.47
C PHE A 389 31.33 -12.06 24.94
N ALA A 390 31.29 -10.76 25.26
CA ALA A 390 32.33 -9.80 24.89
C ALA A 390 33.68 -10.18 25.50
N PHE A 391 33.69 -10.47 26.80
CA PHE A 391 34.90 -10.83 27.54
C PHE A 391 35.50 -12.14 27.04
N TYR A 392 34.67 -13.14 26.75
CA TYR A 392 35.11 -14.42 26.20
C TYR A 392 35.83 -14.25 24.86
N ASN A 393 35.23 -13.50 23.92
CA ASN A 393 35.84 -13.30 22.60
C ASN A 393 37.09 -12.40 22.68
N ALA A 394 37.09 -11.37 23.54
CA ALA A 394 38.28 -10.53 23.75
C ALA A 394 39.44 -11.33 24.36
N SER A 395 39.15 -12.21 25.33
CA SER A 395 40.16 -13.05 25.98
C SER A 395 40.76 -14.07 25.00
N LEU A 396 39.94 -14.67 24.13
CA LEU A 396 40.43 -15.57 23.07
C LEU A 396 41.27 -14.82 22.03
N ALA A 397 40.86 -13.62 21.62
CA ALA A 397 41.66 -12.80 20.71
C ALA A 397 43.03 -12.45 21.31
N ALA A 398 43.06 -12.06 22.59
CA ALA A 398 44.30 -11.77 23.30
C ALA A 398 45.21 -13.00 23.41
N LEU A 399 44.63 -14.16 23.74
CA LEU A 399 45.34 -15.43 23.81
C LEU A 399 45.95 -15.82 22.45
N TYR A 400 45.18 -15.75 21.37
CA TYR A 400 45.69 -16.08 20.02
C TYR A 400 46.78 -15.11 19.57
N THR A 401 46.66 -13.83 19.91
CA THR A 401 47.69 -12.83 19.64
C THR A 401 48.95 -13.09 20.46
N TRP A 402 48.80 -13.44 21.75
CA TRP A 402 49.91 -13.80 22.62
C TRP A 402 50.67 -15.03 22.13
N SER A 403 49.95 -16.08 21.74
CA SER A 403 50.51 -17.30 21.13
C SER A 403 51.29 -17.01 19.85
N ALA A 404 50.91 -15.99 19.08
CA ALA A 404 51.65 -15.59 17.89
C ALA A 404 52.93 -14.79 18.18
N LEU A 405 53.01 -14.11 19.33
CA LEU A 405 54.17 -13.30 19.73
C LEU A 405 55.25 -14.12 20.45
N GLN A 406 54.87 -15.19 21.14
CA GLN A 406 55.82 -16.17 21.67
C GLN A 406 56.18 -17.18 20.56
N GLU A 407 57.09 -16.78 19.67
CA GLU A 407 57.50 -17.51 18.46
C GLU A 407 58.08 -18.93 18.66
N ASN A 408 58.17 -19.46 19.88
CA ASN A 408 59.02 -20.63 20.16
C ASN A 408 58.31 -21.94 20.48
N GLU A 409 56.98 -22.01 20.60
CA GLU A 409 56.34 -23.32 20.86
C GLU A 409 55.12 -23.64 19.97
N TYR A 410 54.11 -22.77 19.81
CA TYR A 410 52.97 -23.05 18.93
C TYR A 410 52.28 -21.77 18.44
N THR A 411 52.16 -21.60 17.11
CA THR A 411 51.43 -20.49 16.47
C THR A 411 50.09 -20.98 15.92
N ILE A 412 48.98 -20.43 16.40
CA ILE A 412 47.64 -20.76 15.88
C ILE A 412 47.43 -20.03 14.55
N GLN A 413 47.37 -20.78 13.45
CA GLN A 413 47.17 -20.25 12.10
C GLN A 413 45.84 -20.75 11.47
N PRO A 414 45.16 -19.93 10.64
CA PRO A 414 45.51 -18.55 10.28
C PRO A 414 45.11 -17.54 11.37
N LEU A 415 46.10 -16.79 11.86
CA LEU A 415 45.93 -15.83 12.97
C LEU A 415 44.87 -14.78 12.67
N TRP A 416 44.85 -14.25 11.44
CA TRP A 416 43.89 -13.24 11.01
C TRP A 416 42.45 -13.73 11.06
N TYR A 417 42.20 -15.02 10.79
CA TYR A 417 40.88 -15.62 10.88
C TYR A 417 40.52 -15.90 12.34
N ALA A 418 41.42 -16.55 13.08
CA ALA A 418 41.19 -16.98 14.46
C ALA A 418 41.07 -15.80 15.45
N ALA A 419 41.93 -14.79 15.33
CA ALA A 419 41.90 -13.60 16.18
C ALA A 419 40.96 -12.52 15.61
N GLY A 420 40.94 -12.32 14.29
CA GLY A 420 40.16 -11.25 13.66
C GLY A 420 38.66 -11.38 13.90
N TRP A 421 38.08 -12.57 13.72
CA TRP A 421 36.65 -12.77 14.00
C TRP A 421 36.29 -12.57 15.46
N ARG A 422 37.18 -12.96 16.38
CA ARG A 422 36.98 -12.79 17.82
C ARG A 422 37.01 -11.31 18.21
N VAL A 423 37.91 -10.53 17.62
CA VAL A 423 37.94 -9.07 17.78
C VAL A 423 36.64 -8.46 17.24
N VAL A 424 36.19 -8.84 16.04
CA VAL A 424 34.95 -8.32 15.45
C VAL A 424 33.75 -8.58 16.39
N TRP A 425 33.60 -9.79 16.91
CA TRP A 425 32.49 -10.11 17.82
C TRP A 425 32.61 -9.43 19.18
N ALA A 426 33.82 -9.30 19.73
CA ALA A 426 34.05 -8.57 20.96
C ALA A 426 33.68 -7.09 20.78
N THR A 427 34.19 -6.44 19.73
CA THR A 427 33.90 -5.04 19.40
C THR A 427 32.41 -4.83 19.12
N TRP A 428 31.75 -5.74 18.42
CA TRP A 428 30.31 -5.65 18.16
C TRP A 428 29.49 -5.82 19.44
N ALA A 429 29.85 -6.75 20.32
CA ALA A 429 29.16 -6.93 21.60
C ALA A 429 29.36 -5.72 22.52
N VAL A 430 30.58 -5.17 22.58
CA VAL A 430 30.90 -3.94 23.31
C VAL A 430 30.15 -2.75 22.71
N TRP A 431 30.06 -2.64 21.39
CA TRP A 431 29.23 -1.64 20.74
C TRP A 431 27.75 -1.83 21.09
N GLY A 432 27.22 -3.04 21.04
CA GLY A 432 25.85 -3.34 21.46
C GLY A 432 25.56 -3.00 22.94
N LEU A 433 26.58 -3.07 23.80
CA LEU A 433 26.51 -2.64 25.21
C LEU A 433 26.61 -1.11 25.37
N LEU A 434 27.45 -0.44 24.58
CA LEU A 434 27.85 0.96 24.77
C LEU A 434 27.18 1.98 23.86
N ALA A 435 26.71 1.62 22.66
CA ALA A 435 26.08 2.60 21.77
C ALA A 435 24.90 3.24 22.46
N ALA A 436 24.97 4.57 22.63
CA ALA A 436 23.88 5.43 23.07
C ALA A 436 22.68 5.33 22.09
N PRO A 437 21.44 5.69 22.51
CA PRO A 437 20.25 5.54 21.68
C PRO A 437 20.34 6.24 20.32
#